data_AF-A0A1X2G899-F1
#
_entry.id   AF-A0A1X2G899-F1
#
_cell.length_a   1.000
_cell.length_b   1.000
_cell.length_c   1.000
_cell.angle_alpha   90.00
_cell.angle_beta   90.00
_cell.angle_gamma   90.00
#
_symmetry.space_group_name_H-M   'P 1'
#
loop_
_entity.id
_entity.type
_entity.pdbx_description
1 polymer ?
#
loop_
_entity_poly.entity_id
_entity_poly.type
_entity_poly.pdbx_seq_one_letter_code
_entity_poly.pdbx_strand_id
1 'polypeptide(L)'
;MVIQEQRRHKPNQLIRAIGNCGSGVGSRIGGHMRVGGKWHRRVAQRHGVSLIVNEHRTSMTCPFCGSCIMHPKKKGGRLNLGTSACINGSCPSVKISMNTFGRDSLAATCIALRGFGQLAGHPTL
;
A
#
# COMPACT_ATOMS: atom_id res chain seq x y z
N MET A 1 -18.72 -15.02 1.42
CA MET A 1 -17.96 -14.09 2.28
C MET A 1 -17.14 -14.94 3.25
N VAL A 2 -15.83 -15.09 3.05
CA VAL A 2 -15.00 -15.87 3.99
C VAL A 2 -14.65 -14.93 5.14
N ILE A 3 -15.43 -14.99 6.21
CA ILE A 3 -15.07 -14.34 7.47
C ILE A 3 -13.88 -15.14 8.02
N GLN A 4 -12.67 -14.65 7.77
CA GLN A 4 -11.49 -15.23 8.43
C GLN A 4 -11.59 -14.90 9.91
N GLU A 5 -11.61 -15.95 10.73
CA GLU A 5 -11.52 -15.91 12.18
C GLU A 5 -10.41 -14.94 12.62
N GLN A 6 -10.74 -13.97 13.46
CA GLN A 6 -9.75 -13.05 14.03
C GLN A 6 -8.85 -13.83 14.99
N ARG A 7 -7.72 -14.32 14.50
CA ARG A 7 -6.70 -14.93 15.37
C ARG A 7 -6.05 -13.84 16.22
N ARG A 8 -6.09 -14.01 17.55
CA ARG A 8 -5.29 -13.20 18.48
C ARG A 8 -3.80 -13.40 18.17
N HIS A 9 -3.06 -12.31 17.99
CA HIS A 9 -1.61 -12.35 17.78
C HIS A 9 -0.88 -12.48 19.12
N LYS A 10 0.30 -13.12 19.13
CA LYS A 10 1.17 -13.15 20.31
C LYS A 10 1.87 -11.79 20.47
N PRO A 11 2.20 -11.36 21.71
CA PRO A 11 3.05 -10.20 21.91
C PRO A 11 4.38 -10.37 21.17
N ASN A 12 4.90 -9.28 20.59
CA ASN A 12 6.12 -9.22 19.76
C ASN A 12 6.10 -10.05 18.48
N GLN A 13 4.94 -10.47 17.99
CA GLN A 13 4.83 -11.14 16.71
C GLN A 13 4.86 -10.14 15.55
N LEU A 14 5.71 -10.40 14.54
CA LEU A 14 5.69 -9.62 13.30
C LEU A 14 4.35 -9.80 12.58
N ILE A 15 3.68 -8.68 12.31
CA ILE A 15 2.43 -8.65 11.54
C ILE A 15 2.72 -8.08 10.16
N ARG A 16 2.35 -8.84 9.12
CA ARG A 16 2.50 -8.40 7.73
C ARG A 16 1.21 -7.78 7.22
N ALA A 17 1.22 -6.48 6.92
CA ALA A 17 0.09 -5.83 6.26
C ALA A 17 0.03 -6.20 4.77
N ILE A 18 -1.15 -6.52 4.26
CA ILE A 18 -1.40 -6.89 2.86
C ILE A 18 -2.63 -6.12 2.36
N GLY A 19 -2.49 -5.43 1.24
CA GLY A 19 -3.61 -4.76 0.55
C GLY A 19 -4.71 -5.75 0.13
N ASN A 20 -5.96 -5.37 0.37
CA ASN A 20 -7.14 -6.18 0.04
C ASN A 20 -7.44 -6.24 -1.47
N CYS A 21 -6.92 -5.30 -2.28
CA CYS A 21 -7.07 -5.30 -3.73
C CYS A 21 -6.03 -6.21 -4.43
N GLY A 22 -5.01 -6.65 -3.69
CA GLY A 22 -3.81 -7.37 -4.13
C GLY A 22 -3.99 -8.83 -4.59
N SER A 23 -4.93 -9.08 -5.49
CA SER A 23 -4.97 -10.31 -6.27
C SER A 23 -4.77 -10.02 -7.77
N GLY A 24 -5.36 -8.92 -8.25
CA GLY A 24 -5.46 -8.60 -9.68
C GLY A 24 -6.10 -9.71 -10.51
N VAL A 25 -6.69 -10.74 -9.89
CA VAL A 25 -7.18 -11.92 -10.58
C VAL A 25 -8.29 -11.52 -11.55
N GLY A 26 -8.17 -11.95 -12.80
CA GLY A 26 -9.08 -11.56 -13.87
C GLY A 26 -8.71 -10.26 -14.59
N SER A 27 -7.80 -9.44 -14.05
CA SER A 27 -7.19 -8.34 -14.80
C SER A 27 -6.02 -8.83 -15.66
N ARG A 28 -5.70 -8.08 -16.73
CA ARG A 28 -4.58 -8.39 -17.65
C ARG A 28 -3.40 -7.44 -17.43
N ILE A 29 -2.18 -7.97 -17.49
CA ILE A 29 -0.94 -7.19 -17.59
C ILE A 29 -0.18 -7.68 -18.81
N GLY A 30 0.11 -6.79 -19.76
CA GLY A 30 0.76 -7.16 -21.02
C GLY A 30 -0.03 -8.20 -21.83
N GLY A 31 -1.36 -8.19 -21.74
CA GLY A 31 -2.24 -9.19 -22.38
C GLY A 31 -2.41 -10.51 -21.59
N HIS A 32 -1.54 -10.78 -20.61
CA HIS A 32 -1.59 -11.98 -19.78
C HIS A 32 -2.57 -11.84 -18.61
N MET A 33 -3.44 -12.83 -18.44
CA MET A 33 -4.40 -12.87 -17.35
C MET A 33 -3.71 -13.21 -16.03
N ARG A 34 -3.96 -12.41 -14.99
CA ARG A 34 -3.51 -12.71 -13.64
C ARG A 34 -4.44 -13.76 -13.04
N VAL A 35 -3.89 -14.90 -12.61
CA VAL A 35 -4.66 -16.02 -12.03
C VAL A 35 -4.22 -16.39 -10.61
N GLY A 36 -3.10 -15.85 -10.13
CA GLY A 36 -2.43 -16.29 -8.89
C GLY A 36 -2.80 -15.55 -7.60
N GLY A 37 -3.81 -14.68 -7.58
CA GLY A 37 -3.91 -13.67 -6.52
C GLY A 37 -4.24 -14.15 -5.11
N LYS A 38 -4.64 -15.42 -4.90
CA LYS A 38 -4.72 -16.02 -3.55
C LYS A 38 -3.39 -16.59 -3.06
N TRP A 39 -2.38 -16.71 -3.93
CA TRP A 39 -1.08 -17.29 -3.59
C TRP A 39 -0.36 -16.44 -2.54
N HIS A 40 -0.31 -15.11 -2.72
CA HIS A 40 0.39 -14.22 -1.79
C HIS A 40 -0.21 -14.27 -0.37
N ARG A 41 -1.54 -14.31 -0.25
CA ARG A 41 -2.22 -14.48 1.05
C ARG A 41 -1.92 -15.85 1.67
N ARG A 42 -1.98 -16.93 0.88
CA ARG A 42 -1.71 -18.30 1.37
C ARG A 42 -0.26 -18.47 1.82
N VAL A 43 0.71 -17.95 1.08
CA VAL A 43 2.12 -17.99 1.44
C VAL A 43 2.39 -17.12 2.67
N ALA A 44 1.86 -15.90 2.71
CA ALA A 44 2.04 -15.02 3.86
C ALA A 44 1.49 -15.63 5.17
N GLN A 45 0.36 -16.34 5.10
CA GLN A 45 -0.21 -17.07 6.25
C GLN A 45 0.64 -18.25 6.73
N ARG A 46 1.49 -18.85 5.87
CA ARG A 46 2.41 -19.93 6.28
C ARG A 46 3.57 -19.41 7.12
N HIS A 47 3.95 -18.15 6.92
CA HIS A 47 5.15 -17.58 7.53
C HIS A 47 4.86 -16.56 8.64
N GLY A 48 3.59 -16.25 8.94
CA GLY A 48 3.23 -15.34 10.03
C GLY A 48 1.77 -14.86 10.01
N VAL A 49 1.45 -13.93 10.91
CA VAL A 49 0.13 -13.28 10.96
C VAL A 49 0.09 -12.21 9.86
N SER A 50 -0.95 -12.26 9.04
CA SER A 50 -1.19 -11.28 7.97
C SER A 50 -2.42 -10.45 8.30
N LEU A 51 -2.28 -9.13 8.22
CA LEU A 51 -3.38 -8.18 8.38
C LEU A 51 -3.84 -7.71 7.00
N ILE A 52 -5.14 -7.86 6.72
CA ILE A 52 -5.73 -7.39 5.48
C ILE A 52 -6.14 -5.93 5.65
N VAL A 53 -5.48 -5.05 4.91
CA VAL A 53 -5.72 -3.60 4.94
C VAL A 53 -6.44 -3.12 3.69
N ASN A 54 -7.20 -2.03 3.83
CA ASN A 54 -7.80 -1.38 2.68
C ASN A 54 -6.70 -0.75 1.81
N GLU A 55 -6.55 -1.19 0.56
CA GLU A 55 -5.56 -0.71 -0.40
C GLU A 55 -6.03 0.55 -1.15
N HIS A 56 -7.24 1.03 -0.89
CA HIS A 56 -7.81 2.14 -1.65
C HIS A 56 -6.93 3.40 -1.59
N ARG A 57 -6.45 3.87 -2.76
CA ARG A 57 -5.58 5.05 -2.93
C ARG A 57 -4.19 4.96 -2.27
N THR A 58 -3.71 3.79 -1.86
CA THR A 58 -2.38 3.68 -1.23
C THR A 58 -1.25 4.15 -2.15
N SER A 59 -1.37 3.99 -3.47
CA SER A 59 -0.41 4.54 -4.44
C SER A 59 -0.64 6.02 -4.80
N MET A 60 -1.58 6.71 -4.14
CA MET A 60 -2.00 8.08 -4.49
C MET A 60 -2.06 8.99 -3.25
N THR A 61 -1.60 8.50 -2.10
CA THR A 61 -1.66 9.20 -0.81
C THR A 61 -0.26 9.34 -0.25
N CYS A 62 0.06 10.50 0.32
CA CYS A 62 1.33 10.72 0.99
C CYS A 62 1.35 10.03 2.35
N PRO A 63 2.37 9.21 2.67
CA PRO A 63 2.46 8.53 3.96
C PRO A 63 2.69 9.49 5.13
N PHE A 64 3.15 10.72 4.87
CA PHE A 64 3.47 11.69 5.93
C PHE A 64 2.33 12.65 6.26
N CYS A 65 1.57 13.09 5.25
CA CYS A 65 0.55 14.13 5.43
C CYS A 65 -0.85 13.74 4.93
N GLY A 66 -1.02 12.51 4.41
CA GLY A 66 -2.30 12.04 3.87
C GLY A 66 -2.78 12.74 2.59
N SER A 67 -2.06 13.76 2.11
CA SER A 67 -2.44 14.51 0.92
C SER A 67 -2.30 13.68 -0.36
N CYS A 68 -3.03 14.07 -1.41
CA CYS A 68 -2.91 13.42 -2.71
C CYS A 68 -1.51 13.61 -3.32
N ILE A 69 -1.03 12.57 -3.97
CA ILE A 69 0.28 12.52 -4.61
C ILE A 69 0.16 12.84 -6.11
N MET A 70 1.13 13.60 -6.63
CA MET A 70 1.29 13.87 -8.04
C MET A 70 2.17 12.79 -8.70
N HIS A 71 1.82 12.37 -9.92
CA HIS A 71 2.66 11.51 -10.74
C HIS A 71 3.35 12.38 -11.81
N PRO A 72 4.67 12.63 -11.71
CA PRO A 72 5.38 13.46 -12.68
C PRO A 72 5.26 12.90 -14.09
N LYS A 73 5.24 13.77 -15.09
CA LYS A 73 5.32 13.36 -16.50
C LYS A 73 6.77 13.34 -16.95
N LYS A 74 7.13 12.37 -17.79
CA LYS A 74 8.37 12.34 -18.57
C LYS A 74 8.35 13.48 -19.59
N LYS A 75 9.54 13.86 -20.08
CA LYS A 75 9.70 14.74 -21.23
C LYS A 75 8.90 14.15 -22.41
N GLY A 76 7.96 14.91 -22.98
CA GLY A 76 6.99 14.42 -23.97
C GLY A 76 5.61 14.02 -23.42
N GLY A 77 5.28 14.36 -22.18
CA GLY A 77 3.91 14.29 -21.64
C GLY A 77 3.44 12.90 -21.18
N ARG A 78 4.21 11.85 -21.44
CA ARG A 78 3.94 10.50 -20.94
C ARG A 78 4.09 10.45 -19.41
N LEU A 79 3.17 9.78 -18.71
CA LEU A 79 3.27 9.61 -17.26
C LEU A 79 4.55 8.86 -16.88
N ASN A 80 5.23 9.31 -15.83
CA ASN A 80 6.29 8.53 -15.19
C ASN A 80 5.64 7.52 -14.24
N LEU A 81 5.60 6.25 -14.66
CA LEU A 81 4.91 5.18 -13.92
C LEU A 81 5.61 4.79 -12.61
N GLY A 82 6.89 5.12 -12.45
CA GLY A 82 7.69 4.69 -11.30
C GLY A 82 7.80 5.72 -10.17
N THR A 83 7.50 6.99 -10.44
CA THR A 83 7.79 8.09 -9.52
C THR A 83 6.52 8.80 -9.10
N SER A 84 6.46 9.16 -7.83
CA SER A 84 5.32 9.84 -7.21
C SER A 84 5.85 10.95 -6.30
N ALA A 85 5.21 12.11 -6.24
CA ALA A 85 5.69 13.25 -5.46
C ALA A 85 4.57 13.93 -4.65
N CYS A 86 4.84 14.22 -3.38
CA CYS A 86 3.94 15.05 -2.56
C CYS A 86 4.18 16.52 -2.86
N ILE A 87 3.12 17.29 -3.13
CA ILE A 87 3.20 18.74 -3.41
C ILE A 87 2.59 19.60 -2.31
N ASN A 88 2.15 19.00 -1.20
CA ASN A 88 1.60 19.75 -0.09
C ASN A 88 2.74 20.49 0.65
N GLY A 89 2.77 21.82 0.57
CA GLY A 89 3.78 22.66 1.22
C GLY A 89 3.85 22.53 2.75
N SER A 90 2.78 22.07 3.40
CA SER A 90 2.81 21.80 4.85
C SER A 90 3.39 20.43 5.20
N CYS A 91 3.60 19.55 4.23
CA CYS A 91 4.10 18.20 4.44
C CYS A 91 5.55 18.20 4.94
N PRO A 92 5.90 17.44 6.00
CA PRO A 92 7.28 17.33 6.48
C PRO A 92 8.26 16.90 5.38
N SER A 93 7.86 15.96 4.52
CA SER A 93 8.71 15.50 3.41
C SER A 93 8.99 16.57 2.37
N VAL A 94 8.08 17.54 2.18
CA VAL A 94 8.28 18.69 1.28
C VAL A 94 9.20 19.70 1.92
N LYS A 95 9.04 19.98 3.22
CA LYS A 95 9.90 20.92 3.96
C LYS A 95 11.37 20.51 3.97
N ILE A 96 11.67 19.22 3.93
CA ILE A 96 13.04 18.68 3.87
C ILE A 96 13.49 18.28 2.45
N SER A 97 12.71 18.59 1.41
CA SER A 97 13.00 18.25 0.01
C SER A 97 13.14 16.73 -0.28
N MET A 98 12.47 15.88 0.50
CA MET A 98 12.43 14.41 0.36
C MET A 98 11.01 13.93 0.04
N ASN A 99 10.31 14.65 -0.83
CA ASN A 99 8.90 14.44 -1.17
C ASN A 99 8.66 13.50 -2.35
N THR A 100 9.72 12.88 -2.88
CA THR A 100 9.64 11.98 -4.03
C THR A 100 9.78 10.53 -3.59
N PHE A 101 8.91 9.66 -4.10
CA PHE A 101 8.80 8.26 -3.72
C PHE A 101 8.70 7.36 -4.96
N GLY A 102 9.27 6.15 -4.86
CA GLY A 102 8.92 5.07 -5.76
C GLY A 102 7.45 4.68 -5.54
N ARG A 103 6.67 4.47 -6.61
CA ARG A 103 5.22 4.21 -6.52
C ARG A 103 4.89 2.98 -5.68
N ASP A 104 5.66 1.91 -5.82
CA ASP A 104 5.44 0.66 -5.07
C ASP A 104 5.84 0.83 -3.60
N SER A 105 6.97 1.50 -3.33
CA SER A 105 7.40 1.83 -1.97
C SER A 105 6.38 2.73 -1.27
N LEU A 106 5.81 3.73 -1.98
CA LEU A 106 4.74 4.59 -1.48
C LEU A 106 3.53 3.76 -1.07
N ALA A 107 3.03 2.91 -1.98
CA ALA A 107 1.88 2.07 -1.72
C ALA A 107 2.12 1.10 -0.57
N ALA A 108 3.29 0.47 -0.50
CA ALA A 108 3.68 -0.44 0.58
C ALA A 108 3.73 0.27 1.94
N THR A 109 4.30 1.48 1.99
CA THR A 109 4.34 2.30 3.22
C THR A 109 2.93 2.68 3.67
N CYS A 110 2.06 3.13 2.77
CA CYS A 110 0.67 3.44 3.11
C CYS A 110 -0.13 2.20 3.57
N ILE A 111 0.15 1.02 3.00
CA ILE A 111 -0.41 -0.26 3.46
C ILE A 111 0.04 -0.56 4.90
N ALA A 112 1.32 -0.38 5.19
CA ALA A 112 1.88 -0.60 6.52
C ALA A 112 1.29 0.37 7.56
N LEU A 113 1.19 1.66 7.23
CA LEU A 113 0.61 2.69 8.09
C LEU A 113 -0.87 2.41 8.42
N ARG A 114 -1.67 2.03 7.42
CA ARG A 114 -3.07 1.60 7.63
C ARG A 114 -3.17 0.35 8.49
N GLY A 115 -2.27 -0.59 8.28
CA GLY A 115 -2.20 -1.79 9.11
C GLY A 115 -1.90 -1.47 10.56
N PHE A 116 -0.93 -0.58 10.78
CA PHE A 116 -0.63 -0.06 12.11
C PHE A 116 -1.83 0.65 12.73
N GLY A 117 -2.48 1.55 11.98
CA GLY A 117 -3.68 2.24 12.43
C GLY A 117 -4.81 1.29 12.85
N GLN A 118 -5.06 0.21 12.10
CA GLN A 118 -6.03 -0.81 12.48
C GLN A 118 -5.66 -1.56 13.77
N LEU A 119 -4.38 -1.82 14.01
CA LEU A 119 -3.91 -2.51 15.21
C LEU A 119 -3.92 -1.60 16.45
N ALA A 120 -3.60 -0.32 16.26
CA ALA A 120 -3.53 0.67 17.33
C ALA A 120 -4.89 1.31 17.66
N GLY A 121 -5.96 1.00 16.93
CA GLY A 121 -7.28 1.61 17.11
C GLY A 121 -7.43 2.99 16.46
N HIS A 122 -6.55 3.36 15.54
CA HIS A 122 -6.55 4.62 14.78
C HIS A 122 -6.73 4.35 13.27
N PRO A 123 -7.95 4.07 12.78
CA PRO A 123 -8.19 3.63 11.40
C PRO A 123 -7.95 4.70 10.31
N THR A 124 -7.59 5.92 10.68
CA THR A 124 -7.43 7.08 9.78
C THR A 124 -5.98 7.35 9.35
N LEU A 125 -5.01 6.55 9.80
CA LEU A 125 -3.65 6.53 9.27
C LEU A 125 -3.55 5.57 8.07
#